data_AF-A0A836VXF7-F1
#
_entry.id   AF-A0A836VXF7-F1
#
_cell.length_a   1.000
_cell.length_b   1.000
_cell.length_c   1.000
_cell.angle_alpha   90.00
_cell.angle_beta   90.00
_cell.angle_gamma   90.00
#
_symmetry.space_group_name_H-M   'P 1'
#
loop_
_entity.id
_entity.type
_entity.pdbx_description
1 polymer ?
#
loop_
_entity_poly.entity_id
_entity_poly.type
_entity_poly.pdbx_seq_one_letter_code
_entity_poly.pdbx_strand_id
1 'polypeptide(L)'
;MDAMLKPKKRLTKKEIKEDKFVQKTMQAKAYVEENYQKVMGIVAGIFAVILLIMVISYYRGQSKQEANALLGEAQLEYHNLNYTKAKTMLNRLMEEYSGTDAAEQGKFLMANLYYREGKYKEAKEYFKDFLDNYSGSEILIASAIAGYAACIAAEGNYLEAAENYRKAQEKAPDFVEAANYLYLAGLNYQKADQPEQAQEMFQKVVENYKDSSRYNDAKAQLIFLTIK
;
A
#
# COMPACT_ATOMS: atom_id res chain seq x y z
N MET A 1 22.23 4.97 84.89
CA MET A 1 22.40 6.30 84.28
C MET A 1 21.87 6.18 82.86
N ASP A 2 20.55 6.34 82.71
CA ASP A 2 19.85 6.09 81.46
C ASP A 2 20.27 7.12 80.40
N ALA A 3 20.84 6.62 79.31
CA ALA A 3 21.16 7.44 78.15
C ALA A 3 19.85 7.91 77.51
N MET A 4 19.44 9.15 77.79
CA MET A 4 18.36 9.84 77.08
C MET A 4 18.70 9.89 75.59
N LEU A 5 18.12 8.98 74.82
CA LEU A 5 18.18 8.97 73.37
C LEU A 5 17.41 10.18 72.82
N LYS A 6 18.13 11.18 72.29
CA LYS A 6 17.53 12.33 71.63
C LYS A 6 16.62 11.88 70.48
N PRO A 7 15.44 12.49 70.27
CA PRO A 7 14.50 12.06 69.24
C PRO A 7 15.12 12.21 67.85
N LYS A 8 15.12 11.09 67.10
CA LYS A 8 15.67 11.02 65.74
C LYS A 8 14.87 11.94 64.81
N LYS A 9 15.52 13.00 64.30
CA LYS A 9 14.92 13.98 63.37
C LYS A 9 14.37 13.24 62.15
N ARG A 10 13.04 13.22 61.97
CA ARG A 10 12.37 12.54 60.86
C ARG A 10 12.49 13.42 59.62
N LEU A 11 13.31 13.00 58.66
CA LEU A 11 13.41 13.66 57.36
C LEU A 11 12.05 13.65 56.66
N THR A 12 11.63 14.80 56.14
CA THR A 12 10.39 14.91 55.39
C THR A 12 10.52 14.17 54.05
N LYS A 13 9.41 13.64 53.51
CA LYS A 13 9.41 12.94 52.20
C LYS A 13 9.99 13.80 51.07
N LYS A 14 9.96 15.13 51.19
CA LYS A 14 10.53 16.09 50.24
C LYS A 14 12.07 16.10 50.31
N GLU A 15 12.64 16.20 51.50
CA GLU A 15 14.10 16.17 51.72
C GLU A 15 14.73 14.84 51.29
N ILE A 16 14.06 13.70 51.52
CA ILE A 16 14.54 12.38 51.06
C ILE A 16 14.52 12.29 49.52
N LYS A 17 13.55 12.92 48.86
CA LYS A 17 13.47 12.96 47.39
C LYS A 17 14.53 13.88 46.80
N GLU A 18 14.76 15.04 47.41
CA GLU A 18 15.81 15.98 46.99
C GLU A 18 17.20 15.37 47.17
N ASP A 19 17.49 14.73 48.31
CA ASP A 19 18.78 14.10 48.58
C ASP A 19 19.09 12.94 47.60
N LYS A 20 18.11 12.06 47.35
CA LYS A 20 18.25 10.99 46.33
C LYS A 20 18.44 11.55 44.92
N PHE A 21 17.80 12.68 44.61
CA PHE A 21 17.98 13.35 43.33
C PHE A 21 19.40 13.92 43.22
N VAL A 22 19.86 14.67 44.23
CA VAL A 22 21.21 15.25 44.29
C VAL A 22 22.26 14.14 44.17
N GLN A 23 22.12 13.05 44.93
CA GLN A 23 23.05 11.92 44.86
C GLN A 23 23.10 11.28 43.47
N LYS A 24 21.94 11.06 42.83
CA LYS A 24 21.88 10.54 41.46
C LYS A 24 22.52 11.50 40.45
N THR A 25 22.33 12.81 40.60
CA THR A 25 22.97 13.80 39.73
C THR A 25 24.49 13.83 39.91
N MET A 26 24.98 13.71 41.15
CA MET A 26 26.42 13.63 41.43
C MET A 26 27.05 12.36 40.85
N GLN A 27 26.39 11.20 41.00
CA GLN A 27 26.85 9.94 40.40
C GLN A 27 26.88 10.02 38.87
N ALA A 28 25.84 10.59 38.25
CA ALA A 28 25.80 10.79 36.80
C ALA A 28 26.90 11.75 36.32
N LYS A 29 27.12 12.84 37.06
CA LYS A 29 28.19 13.80 36.77
C LYS A 29 29.57 13.15 36.86
N ALA A 30 29.85 12.42 37.94
CA ALA A 30 31.10 11.69 38.13
C ALA A 30 31.34 10.67 37.00
N TYR A 31 30.30 9.93 36.59
CA TYR A 31 30.39 8.98 35.48
C TYR A 31 30.72 9.68 34.15
N VAL A 32 30.09 10.81 33.85
CA VAL A 32 30.36 11.59 32.63
C VAL A 32 31.77 12.16 32.65
N GLU A 33 32.25 12.68 33.79
CA GLU A 33 33.62 13.19 33.92
C GLU A 33 34.65 12.07 33.74
N GLU A 34 34.43 10.90 34.36
CA GLU A 34 35.32 9.74 34.26
C GLU A 34 35.30 9.11 32.86
N ASN A 35 34.14 9.10 32.19
CA ASN A 35 33.93 8.45 30.89
C ASN A 35 33.69 9.45 29.75
N TYR A 36 34.19 10.68 29.86
CA TYR A 36 33.86 11.78 28.94
C TYR A 36 34.08 11.42 27.46
N GLN A 37 35.20 10.76 27.13
CA GLN A 37 35.49 10.32 25.76
C GLN A 37 34.44 9.32 25.22
N LYS A 38 33.99 8.38 26.05
CA LYS A 38 32.97 7.39 25.65
C LYS A 38 31.61 8.06 25.49
N VAL A 39 31.22 8.92 26.44
CA VAL A 39 29.94 9.64 26.40
C VAL A 39 29.89 10.56 25.18
N MET A 40 30.95 11.33 24.93
CA MET A 40 31.04 12.18 23.73
C MET A 40 31.04 11.37 22.44
N GLY A 41 31.69 10.20 22.41
CA GLY A 41 31.62 9.28 21.27
C GLY A 41 30.20 8.79 20.99
N ILE A 42 29.45 8.41 22.03
CA ILE A 42 28.03 8.01 21.90
C ILE A 42 27.18 9.19 21.39
N VAL A 43 27.33 10.39 21.97
CA VAL A 43 26.58 11.59 21.56
C VAL A 43 26.89 11.96 20.10
N ALA A 44 28.16 11.96 19.71
CA ALA A 44 28.58 12.21 18.34
C ALA A 44 28.03 11.15 17.38
N GLY A 45 28.01 9.87 17.78
CA GLY A 45 27.40 8.79 17.01
C GLY A 45 25.90 8.99 16.79
N ILE A 46 25.16 9.33 17.85
CA ILE A 46 23.72 9.64 17.75
C ILE A 46 23.50 10.84 16.82
N PHE A 47 24.28 11.90 16.98
CA PHE A 47 24.19 13.09 16.14
C PHE A 47 24.48 12.78 14.67
N ALA A 48 25.49 11.97 14.37
CA ALA A 48 25.79 11.52 13.01
C ALA A 48 24.65 10.69 12.41
N VAL A 49 24.01 9.80 13.17
CA VAL A 49 22.84 9.04 12.72
C VAL A 49 21.64 9.96 12.44
N ILE A 50 21.39 10.95 13.29
CA ILE A 50 20.32 11.93 13.06
C ILE A 50 20.58 12.73 11.78
N LEU A 51 21.80 13.21 11.57
CA LEU A 51 22.18 13.91 10.33
C LEU A 51 22.02 13.02 9.10
N LEU A 52 22.43 11.75 9.18
CA LEU A 52 22.24 10.78 8.11
C LEU A 52 20.75 10.60 7.78
N ILE A 53 19.90 10.44 8.80
CA ILE A 53 18.44 10.33 8.62
C ILE A 53 17.89 11.60 7.98
N MET A 54 18.29 12.80 8.42
CA MET A 54 17.86 14.06 7.83
C MET A 54 18.24 14.16 6.35
N VAL A 55 19.48 13.80 6.00
CA VAL A 55 19.95 13.80 4.60
C VAL A 55 19.16 12.80 3.76
N ILE A 56 18.97 11.57 4.24
CA ILE A 56 18.19 10.54 3.54
C ILE A 56 16.74 11.01 3.36
N SER A 57 16.11 11.54 4.41
CA SER A 57 14.74 12.05 4.36
C SER A 57 14.60 13.21 3.39
N TYR A 58 15.59 14.11 3.31
CA TYR A 58 15.61 15.21 2.35
C TYR A 58 15.64 14.70 0.91
N TYR A 59 16.61 13.83 0.56
CA TYR A 59 16.71 13.27 -0.79
C TYR A 59 15.51 12.39 -1.16
N ARG A 60 14.97 11.60 -0.23
CA ARG A 60 13.73 10.82 -0.45
C ARG A 60 12.53 11.73 -0.71
N GLY A 61 12.43 12.85 0.01
CA GLY A 61 11.37 13.85 -0.20
C GLY A 61 11.44 14.47 -1.58
N GLN A 62 12.63 14.90 -2.01
CA GLN A 62 12.85 15.45 -3.34
C GLN A 62 12.54 14.42 -4.45
N SER A 63 13.12 13.21 -4.34
CA SER A 63 12.89 12.11 -5.27
C SER A 63 11.39 11.79 -5.40
N LYS A 64 10.64 11.78 -4.29
CA LYS A 64 9.18 11.55 -4.31
C LYS A 64 8.42 12.63 -5.09
N GLN A 65 8.80 13.90 -4.97
CA GLN A 65 8.13 14.98 -5.70
C GLN A 65 8.38 14.89 -7.22
N GLU A 66 9.64 14.70 -7.61
CA GLU A 66 10.03 14.54 -9.01
C GLU A 66 9.38 13.31 -9.65
N ALA A 67 9.34 12.19 -8.93
CA ALA A 67 8.66 10.97 -9.37
C ALA A 67 7.15 11.18 -9.59
N ASN A 68 6.48 11.89 -8.68
CA ASN A 68 5.06 12.20 -8.82
C ASN A 68 4.79 13.15 -9.99
N ALA A 69 5.66 14.12 -10.25
CA ALA A 69 5.54 15.01 -11.41
C ALA A 69 5.66 14.21 -12.71
N LEU A 70 6.68 13.34 -12.82
CA LEU A 70 6.88 12.50 -14.00
C LEU A 70 5.73 11.50 -14.20
N LEU A 71 5.18 10.91 -13.13
CA LEU A 71 3.98 10.09 -13.20
C LEU A 71 2.77 10.88 -13.73
N GLY A 72 2.57 12.10 -13.24
CA GLY A 72 1.49 12.98 -13.70
C GLY A 72 1.60 13.32 -15.17
N GLU A 73 2.81 13.60 -15.66
CA GLU A 73 3.05 13.81 -17.10
C GLU A 73 2.80 12.53 -17.91
N ALA A 74 3.24 11.36 -17.44
CA ALA A 74 2.98 10.09 -18.10
C ALA A 74 1.47 9.77 -18.19
N GLN A 75 0.71 10.07 -17.13
CA GLN A 75 -0.75 9.95 -17.11
C GLN A 75 -1.39 10.90 -18.12
N LEU A 76 -0.92 12.14 -18.22
CA LEU A 76 -1.42 13.09 -19.21
C LEU A 76 -1.22 12.58 -20.64
N GLU A 77 -0.02 12.06 -20.95
CA GLU A 77 0.25 11.48 -22.27
C GLU A 77 -0.58 10.23 -22.53
N TYR A 78 -0.82 9.41 -21.51
CA TYR A 78 -1.74 8.27 -21.60
C TYR A 78 -3.17 8.72 -21.96
N HIS A 79 -3.69 9.76 -21.28
CA HIS A 79 -5.01 10.31 -21.55
C HIS A 79 -5.11 10.95 -22.94
N ASN A 80 -4.03 11.55 -23.42
CA ASN A 80 -3.92 12.08 -24.79
C ASN A 80 -3.70 11.00 -25.85
N LEU A 81 -3.75 9.71 -25.48
CA LEU A 81 -3.53 8.55 -26.35
C LEU A 81 -2.11 8.46 -26.94
N ASN A 82 -1.17 9.25 -26.42
CA ASN A 82 0.25 9.26 -26.80
C ASN A 82 1.00 8.13 -26.08
N TYR A 83 0.56 6.89 -26.29
CA TYR A 83 1.02 5.71 -25.54
C TYR A 83 2.52 5.46 -25.64
N THR A 84 3.15 5.77 -26.78
CA THR A 84 4.61 5.66 -26.93
C THR A 84 5.33 6.59 -25.96
N LYS A 85 4.91 7.86 -25.88
CA LYS A 85 5.52 8.84 -24.98
C LYS A 85 5.25 8.48 -23.52
N ALA A 86 4.00 8.08 -23.20
CA ALA A 86 3.67 7.57 -21.86
C ALA A 86 4.59 6.42 -21.45
N LYS A 87 4.80 5.41 -22.31
CA LYS A 87 5.72 4.30 -22.02
C LYS A 87 7.16 4.75 -21.76
N THR A 88 7.68 5.68 -22.57
CA THR A 88 9.02 6.24 -22.36
C THR A 88 9.14 6.90 -20.99
N MET A 89 8.14 7.70 -20.59
CA MET A 89 8.13 8.39 -19.30
C MET A 89 7.99 7.41 -18.14
N LEU A 90 7.16 6.38 -18.29
CA LEU A 90 7.00 5.32 -17.30
C LEU A 90 8.28 4.48 -17.11
N ASN A 91 8.99 4.15 -18.19
CA ASN A 91 10.30 3.46 -18.09
C ASN A 91 11.29 4.32 -17.31
N ARG A 92 11.43 5.60 -17.67
CA ARG A 92 12.28 6.52 -16.94
C ARG A 92 11.87 6.64 -15.47
N LEU A 93 10.57 6.67 -15.18
CA LEU A 93 10.06 6.72 -13.82
C LEU A 93 10.48 5.49 -13.00
N MET A 94 10.36 4.29 -13.57
CA MET A 94 10.75 3.04 -12.91
C MET A 94 12.28 2.90 -12.76
N GLU A 95 13.05 3.42 -13.70
CA GLU A 95 14.53 3.38 -13.66
C GLU A 95 15.12 4.40 -12.67
N GLU A 96 14.69 5.66 -12.76
CA GLU A 96 15.27 6.77 -11.98
C GLU A 96 14.69 6.88 -10.56
N TYR A 97 13.43 6.47 -10.36
CA TYR A 97 12.70 6.68 -9.10
C TYR A 97 12.17 5.37 -8.49
N SER A 98 12.88 4.27 -8.72
CA SER A 98 12.56 2.97 -8.11
C SER A 98 12.38 3.06 -6.58
N GLY A 99 11.41 2.33 -6.05
CA GLY A 99 11.07 2.34 -4.62
C GLY A 99 10.19 3.52 -4.16
N THR A 100 9.78 4.41 -5.08
CA THR A 100 8.74 5.41 -4.80
C THR A 100 7.34 4.87 -5.12
N ASP A 101 6.32 5.33 -4.40
CA ASP A 101 4.91 5.01 -4.72
C ASP A 101 4.55 5.33 -6.17
N ALA A 102 5.17 6.38 -6.73
CA ALA A 102 4.94 6.81 -8.10
C ALA A 102 5.49 5.80 -9.11
N ALA A 103 6.69 5.26 -8.89
CA ALA A 103 7.25 4.21 -9.73
C ALA A 103 6.41 2.94 -9.71
N GLU A 104 5.88 2.56 -8.54
CA GLU A 104 4.94 1.43 -8.45
C GLU A 104 3.66 1.71 -9.24
N GLN A 105 3.03 2.88 -9.07
CA GLN A 105 1.88 3.28 -9.90
C GLN A 105 2.21 3.30 -11.39
N GLY A 106 3.47 3.60 -11.75
CA GLY A 106 3.96 3.50 -13.11
C GLY A 106 3.90 2.09 -13.68
N LYS A 107 4.20 1.06 -12.89
CA LYS A 107 4.03 -0.36 -13.29
C LYS A 107 2.57 -0.70 -13.57
N PHE A 108 1.64 -0.21 -12.76
CA PHE A 108 0.20 -0.37 -13.03
C PHE A 108 -0.19 0.27 -14.37
N LEU A 109 0.28 1.49 -14.66
CA LEU A 109 -0.03 2.15 -15.93
C LEU A 109 0.62 1.43 -17.13
N MET A 110 1.85 0.94 -16.95
CA MET A 110 2.57 0.15 -17.94
C MET A 110 1.83 -1.17 -18.24
N ALA A 111 1.35 -1.87 -17.21
CA ALA A 111 0.53 -3.07 -17.36
C ALA A 111 -0.71 -2.82 -18.21
N ASN A 112 -1.42 -1.71 -17.96
CA ASN A 112 -2.58 -1.32 -18.76
C ASN A 112 -2.22 -1.04 -20.23
N LEU A 113 -1.04 -0.48 -20.50
CA LEU A 113 -0.56 -0.25 -21.87
C LEU A 113 -0.27 -1.58 -22.57
N TYR A 114 0.42 -2.51 -21.91
CA TYR A 114 0.64 -3.85 -22.46
C TYR A 114 -0.67 -4.62 -22.68
N TYR A 115 -1.63 -4.50 -21.77
CA TYR A 115 -2.95 -5.12 -21.93
C TYR A 115 -3.67 -4.59 -23.18
N ARG A 116 -3.64 -3.27 -23.41
CA ARG A 116 -4.22 -2.64 -24.62
C ARG A 116 -3.55 -3.11 -25.90
N GLU A 117 -2.27 -3.46 -25.86
CA GLU A 117 -1.53 -4.02 -26.99
C GLU A 117 -1.80 -5.52 -27.22
N GLY A 118 -2.63 -6.16 -26.40
CA GLY A 118 -2.86 -7.61 -26.43
C GLY A 118 -1.69 -8.43 -25.88
N LYS A 119 -0.70 -7.77 -25.28
CA LYS A 119 0.48 -8.39 -24.65
C LYS A 119 0.15 -8.79 -23.21
N TYR A 120 -0.74 -9.77 -23.08
CA TYR A 120 -1.31 -10.15 -21.79
C TYR A 120 -0.28 -10.75 -20.83
N LYS A 121 0.77 -11.42 -21.34
CA LYS A 121 1.83 -11.99 -20.50
C LYS A 121 2.64 -10.89 -19.82
N GLU A 122 3.10 -9.91 -20.59
CA GLU A 122 3.84 -8.75 -20.09
C GLU A 122 2.97 -7.91 -19.15
N ALA A 123 1.70 -7.67 -19.52
CA ALA A 123 0.75 -6.96 -18.66
C ALA A 123 0.58 -7.66 -17.30
N LYS A 124 0.43 -8.99 -17.31
CA LYS A 124 0.29 -9.80 -16.11
C LYS A 124 1.51 -9.71 -15.19
N GLU A 125 2.72 -9.71 -15.75
CA GLU A 125 3.97 -9.53 -14.99
C GLU A 125 4.02 -8.17 -14.30
N TYR A 126 3.71 -7.08 -15.00
CA TYR A 126 3.68 -5.74 -14.41
C TYR A 126 2.57 -5.56 -13.36
N PHE A 127 1.37 -6.13 -13.58
CA PHE A 127 0.32 -6.12 -12.56
C PHE A 127 0.76 -6.91 -11.31
N LYS A 128 1.41 -8.07 -11.49
CA LYS A 128 1.90 -8.85 -10.36
C LYS A 128 2.98 -8.10 -9.58
N ASP A 129 3.96 -7.51 -10.25
CA ASP A 129 5.00 -6.72 -9.62
C ASP A 129 4.41 -5.53 -8.82
N PHE A 130 3.43 -4.84 -9.40
CA PHE A 130 2.69 -3.80 -8.68
C PHE A 130 1.99 -4.36 -7.43
N LEU A 131 1.28 -5.48 -7.53
CA LEU A 131 0.54 -6.09 -6.41
C LEU A 131 1.47 -6.60 -5.30
N ASP A 132 2.68 -7.03 -5.64
CA ASP A 132 3.67 -7.51 -4.68
C ASP A 132 4.33 -6.36 -3.89
N ASN A 133 4.41 -5.15 -4.47
CA ASN A 133 5.20 -4.04 -3.91
C ASN A 133 4.38 -2.81 -3.47
N TYR A 134 3.20 -2.59 -4.05
CA TYR A 134 2.37 -1.42 -3.74
C TYR A 134 1.43 -1.68 -2.57
N SER A 135 1.47 -0.80 -1.56
CA SER A 135 0.65 -0.88 -0.35
C SER A 135 -0.20 0.37 -0.09
N GLY A 136 -0.39 1.21 -1.12
CA GLY A 136 -1.13 2.47 -1.02
C GLY A 136 -2.65 2.32 -1.17
N SER A 137 -3.21 2.96 -2.19
CA SER A 137 -4.66 3.01 -2.43
C SER A 137 -5.28 1.63 -2.64
N GLU A 138 -6.27 1.26 -1.83
CA GLU A 138 -7.02 0.02 -2.00
C GLU A 138 -7.78 -0.03 -3.33
N ILE A 139 -8.26 1.12 -3.82
CA ILE A 139 -8.92 1.24 -5.13
C ILE A 139 -7.93 0.88 -6.25
N LEU A 140 -6.69 1.34 -6.14
CA LEU A 140 -5.68 1.02 -7.15
C LEU A 140 -5.26 -0.44 -7.08
N ILE A 141 -5.13 -0.99 -5.87
CA ILE A 141 -4.87 -2.43 -5.67
C ILE A 141 -6.02 -3.26 -6.28
N ALA A 142 -7.27 -2.93 -5.98
CA ALA A 142 -8.44 -3.58 -6.57
C ALA A 142 -8.42 -3.51 -8.11
N SER A 143 -8.10 -2.33 -8.66
CA SER A 143 -8.00 -2.13 -10.11
C SER A 143 -6.90 -3.00 -10.74
N ALA A 144 -5.76 -3.16 -10.06
CA ALA A 144 -4.67 -4.01 -10.52
C ALA A 144 -5.01 -5.50 -10.42
N ILE A 145 -5.70 -5.94 -9.36
CA ILE A 145 -6.23 -7.31 -9.26
C ILE A 145 -7.18 -7.59 -10.42
N ALA A 146 -8.08 -6.66 -10.75
CA ALA A 146 -8.98 -6.79 -11.89
C ALA A 146 -8.24 -6.81 -13.23
N GLY A 147 -7.20 -5.98 -13.41
CA GLY A 147 -6.34 -6.00 -14.60
C GLY A 147 -5.57 -7.31 -14.77
N TYR A 148 -5.04 -7.85 -13.66
CA TYR A 148 -4.42 -9.17 -13.61
C TYR A 148 -5.42 -10.28 -13.98
N ALA A 149 -6.64 -10.23 -13.43
CA ALA A 149 -7.74 -11.13 -13.77
C ALA A 149 -8.10 -11.07 -15.27
N ALA A 150 -8.11 -9.87 -15.84
CA ALA A 150 -8.38 -9.67 -17.26
C ALA A 150 -7.31 -10.33 -18.15
N CYS A 151 -6.04 -10.28 -17.75
CA CYS A 151 -4.95 -10.96 -18.45
C CYS A 151 -5.14 -12.49 -18.40
N ILE A 152 -5.45 -13.03 -17.21
CA ILE A 152 -5.72 -14.47 -17.02
C ILE A 152 -6.93 -14.92 -17.85
N ALA A 153 -8.01 -14.14 -17.87
CA ALA A 153 -9.18 -14.43 -18.67
C ALA A 153 -8.86 -14.44 -20.18
N ALA A 154 -8.00 -13.55 -20.64
CA ALA A 154 -7.56 -13.51 -22.04
C ALA A 154 -6.69 -14.73 -22.42
N GLU A 155 -6.03 -15.35 -21.45
CA GLU A 155 -5.31 -16.63 -21.61
C GLU A 155 -6.23 -17.86 -21.51
N GLY A 156 -7.52 -17.67 -21.23
CA GLY A 156 -8.53 -18.73 -21.16
C GLY A 156 -8.69 -19.39 -19.80
N ASN A 157 -7.97 -18.94 -18.77
CA ASN A 157 -8.08 -19.49 -17.41
C ASN A 157 -9.22 -18.79 -16.63
N TYR A 158 -10.46 -19.10 -17.01
CA TYR A 158 -11.62 -18.37 -16.53
C TYR A 158 -11.90 -18.56 -15.04
N LEU A 159 -11.61 -19.73 -14.47
CA LEU A 159 -11.84 -19.97 -13.04
C LEU A 159 -10.97 -19.07 -12.17
N GLU A 160 -9.66 -19.01 -12.46
CA GLU A 160 -8.74 -18.14 -11.72
C GLU A 160 -9.05 -16.66 -11.94
N ALA A 161 -9.45 -16.28 -13.16
CA ALA A 161 -9.88 -14.92 -13.44
C ALA A 161 -11.10 -14.51 -12.60
N ALA A 162 -12.11 -15.40 -12.49
CA ALA A 162 -13.30 -15.14 -11.69
C ALA A 162 -12.96 -14.90 -10.20
N GLU A 163 -12.10 -15.73 -9.62
CA GLU A 163 -11.63 -15.56 -8.24
C GLU A 163 -10.89 -14.23 -8.03
N ASN A 164 -10.07 -13.81 -8.99
CA ASN A 164 -9.36 -12.53 -8.88
C ASN A 164 -10.32 -11.34 -9.03
N TYR A 165 -11.32 -11.39 -9.91
CA TYR A 165 -12.35 -10.35 -9.96
C TYR A 165 -13.16 -10.26 -8.65
N ARG A 166 -13.49 -11.40 -8.02
CA ARG A 166 -14.12 -11.40 -6.70
C ARG A 166 -13.22 -10.72 -5.65
N LYS A 167 -11.94 -11.07 -5.61
CA LYS A 167 -10.95 -10.42 -4.72
C LYS A 167 -10.82 -8.92 -4.98
N ALA A 168 -10.90 -8.48 -6.25
CA ALA A 168 -10.87 -7.07 -6.59
C ALA A 168 -12.07 -6.32 -5.98
N GLN A 169 -13.28 -6.89 -6.05
CA GLN A 169 -14.44 -6.31 -5.39
C GLN A 169 -14.29 -6.31 -3.86
N GLU A 170 -13.81 -7.41 -3.26
CA GLU A 170 -13.60 -7.50 -1.80
C GLU A 170 -12.57 -6.49 -1.29
N LYS A 171 -11.57 -6.16 -2.11
CA LYS A 171 -10.54 -5.19 -1.77
C LYS A 171 -11.05 -3.75 -1.75
N ALA A 172 -12.06 -3.42 -2.55
CA ALA A 172 -12.63 -2.08 -2.61
C ALA A 172 -14.15 -2.14 -2.86
N PRO A 173 -14.97 -2.55 -1.88
CA PRO A 173 -16.39 -2.83 -2.08
C PRO A 173 -17.21 -1.58 -2.40
N ASP A 174 -16.81 -0.41 -1.92
CA ASP A 174 -17.52 0.86 -2.15
C ASP A 174 -17.05 1.58 -3.43
N PHE A 175 -16.11 0.99 -4.17
CA PHE A 175 -15.62 1.59 -5.40
C PHE A 175 -16.69 1.53 -6.51
N VAL A 176 -16.76 2.55 -7.35
CA VAL A 176 -17.75 2.63 -8.45
C VAL A 176 -17.67 1.43 -9.42
N GLU A 177 -16.49 0.82 -9.58
CA GLU A 177 -16.29 -0.39 -10.40
C GLU A 177 -16.52 -1.71 -9.64
N ALA A 178 -16.79 -1.69 -8.33
CA ALA A 178 -16.96 -2.91 -7.54
C ALA A 178 -18.05 -3.84 -8.10
N ALA A 179 -19.17 -3.26 -8.55
CA ALA A 179 -20.25 -3.98 -9.23
C ALA A 179 -19.79 -4.60 -10.56
N ASN A 180 -18.93 -3.90 -11.30
CA ASN A 180 -18.36 -4.39 -12.56
C ASN A 180 -17.41 -5.56 -12.32
N TYR A 181 -16.63 -5.55 -11.24
CA TYR A 181 -15.79 -6.68 -10.88
C TYR A 181 -16.62 -7.93 -10.55
N LEU A 182 -17.70 -7.83 -9.76
CA LEU A 182 -18.59 -8.97 -9.52
C LEU A 182 -19.27 -9.46 -10.80
N TYR A 183 -19.71 -8.54 -11.66
CA TYR A 183 -20.28 -8.91 -12.95
C TYR A 183 -19.27 -9.68 -13.82
N LEU A 184 -18.02 -9.22 -13.90
CA LEU A 184 -16.94 -9.90 -14.61
C LEU A 184 -16.58 -11.25 -13.97
N ALA A 185 -16.62 -11.36 -12.65
CA ALA A 185 -16.46 -12.64 -11.95
C ALA A 185 -17.54 -13.64 -12.38
N GLY A 186 -18.81 -13.22 -12.38
CA GLY A 186 -19.93 -14.05 -12.83
C GLY A 186 -19.79 -14.54 -14.28
N LEU A 187 -19.42 -13.64 -15.20
CA LEU A 187 -19.17 -14.03 -16.60
C LEU A 187 -18.03 -15.04 -16.75
N ASN A 188 -16.98 -14.93 -15.95
CA ASN A 188 -15.86 -15.86 -16.00
C ASN A 188 -16.20 -17.20 -15.34
N TYR A 189 -16.98 -17.22 -14.25
CA TYR A 189 -17.51 -18.47 -13.69
C TYR A 189 -18.41 -19.21 -14.69
N GLN A 190 -19.24 -18.51 -15.47
CA GLN A 190 -20.02 -19.14 -16.55
C GLN A 190 -19.12 -19.80 -17.60
N LYS A 191 -18.05 -19.12 -18.01
CA LYS A 191 -17.07 -19.68 -18.96
C LYS A 191 -16.23 -20.82 -18.39
N ALA A 192 -16.16 -20.93 -17.07
CA ALA A 192 -15.50 -22.00 -16.34
C ALA A 192 -16.45 -23.16 -15.97
N ASP A 193 -17.67 -23.18 -16.53
CA ASP A 193 -18.71 -24.15 -16.23
C ASP A 193 -19.04 -24.23 -14.71
N GLN A 194 -19.04 -23.08 -14.03
CA GLN A 194 -19.40 -22.91 -12.61
C GLN A 194 -20.69 -22.07 -12.47
N PRO A 195 -21.87 -22.61 -12.84
CA PRO A 195 -23.10 -21.82 -12.91
C PRO A 195 -23.60 -21.35 -11.54
N GLU A 196 -23.39 -22.11 -10.46
CA GLU A 196 -23.81 -21.73 -9.11
C GLU A 196 -23.03 -20.50 -8.62
N GLN A 197 -21.70 -20.50 -8.77
CA GLN A 197 -20.87 -19.35 -8.41
C GLN A 197 -21.17 -18.14 -9.30
N ALA A 198 -21.44 -18.37 -10.60
CA ALA A 198 -21.87 -17.29 -11.48
C ALA A 198 -23.17 -16.63 -11.00
N GLN A 199 -24.16 -17.44 -10.64
CA GLN A 199 -25.42 -16.97 -10.09
C GLN A 199 -25.20 -16.15 -8.82
N GLU A 200 -24.36 -16.64 -7.89
CA GLU A 200 -24.02 -15.92 -6.66
C GLU A 200 -23.45 -14.53 -6.95
N MET A 201 -22.52 -14.41 -7.90
CA MET A 201 -21.90 -13.13 -8.23
C MET A 201 -22.91 -12.14 -8.82
N PHE A 202 -23.76 -12.58 -9.75
CA PHE A 202 -24.80 -11.71 -10.32
C PHE A 202 -25.85 -11.32 -9.27
N GLN A 203 -26.22 -12.23 -8.37
CA GLN A 203 -27.14 -11.94 -7.28
C GLN A 203 -26.58 -10.84 -6.36
N LYS A 204 -25.30 -10.92 -6.00
CA LYS A 204 -24.61 -9.88 -5.22
C LYS A 204 -24.65 -8.51 -5.90
N VAL A 205 -24.53 -8.44 -7.24
CA VAL A 205 -24.69 -7.18 -7.99
C VAL A 205 -26.09 -6.60 -7.80
N VAL A 206 -27.14 -7.43 -7.95
CA VAL A 206 -28.54 -6.99 -7.85
C VAL A 206 -28.93 -6.60 -6.44
N GLU A 207 -28.37 -7.24 -5.42
CA GLU A 207 -28.69 -6.97 -4.02
C GLU A 207 -27.97 -5.73 -3.50
N ASN A 208 -26.67 -5.61 -3.78
CA ASN A 208 -25.79 -4.63 -3.13
C ASN A 208 -25.49 -3.40 -4.00
N TYR A 209 -25.69 -3.47 -5.32
CA TYR A 209 -25.27 -2.41 -6.25
C TYR A 209 -26.42 -1.96 -7.18
N LYS A 210 -27.54 -1.56 -6.58
CA LYS A 210 -28.80 -1.23 -7.28
C LYS A 210 -28.69 -0.06 -8.27
N ASP A 211 -27.82 0.89 -7.98
CA ASP A 211 -27.60 2.08 -8.82
C ASP A 211 -26.44 1.91 -9.82
N SER A 212 -25.78 0.73 -9.83
CA SER A 212 -24.68 0.46 -10.75
C SER A 212 -25.17 0.27 -12.19
N SER A 213 -24.32 0.62 -13.15
CA SER A 213 -24.56 0.34 -14.58
C SER A 213 -24.71 -1.16 -14.88
N ARG A 214 -24.22 -2.03 -13.98
CA ARG A 214 -24.29 -3.49 -14.11
C ARG A 214 -25.54 -4.13 -13.51
N TYR A 215 -26.39 -3.37 -12.84
CA TYR A 215 -27.60 -3.90 -12.21
C TYR A 215 -28.49 -4.65 -13.20
N ASN A 216 -28.83 -4.02 -14.32
CA ASN A 216 -29.70 -4.63 -15.34
C ASN A 216 -29.02 -5.78 -16.08
N ASP A 217 -27.72 -5.67 -16.35
CA ASP A 217 -26.92 -6.73 -16.98
C ASP A 217 -26.93 -8.00 -16.11
N ALA A 218 -26.70 -7.85 -14.81
CA ALA A 218 -26.71 -8.97 -13.86
C ALA A 218 -28.09 -9.63 -13.76
N LYS A 219 -29.19 -8.84 -13.73
CA LYS A 219 -30.55 -9.40 -13.75
C LYS A 219 -30.81 -10.22 -15.01
N ALA A 220 -30.35 -9.75 -16.17
CA ALA A 220 -30.49 -10.51 -17.41
C ALA A 220 -29.75 -11.85 -17.34
N GLN A 221 -28.51 -11.86 -16.82
CA GLN A 221 -27.73 -13.10 -16.66
C GLN A 221 -28.41 -14.11 -15.73
N LEU A 222 -28.99 -13.66 -14.60
CA LEU A 222 -29.73 -14.53 -13.69
C LEU A 222 -30.92 -15.21 -14.37
N ILE A 223 -31.68 -14.48 -15.19
CA ILE A 223 -32.80 -15.06 -15.96
C ILE A 223 -32.28 -16.13 -16.92
N PHE A 224 -31.21 -15.85 -17.66
CA PHE A 224 -30.63 -16.83 -18.59
C PHE A 224 -30.16 -18.11 -17.90
N LEU A 225 -29.59 -18.00 -16.69
CA LEU A 225 -29.15 -19.16 -15.91
C LEU A 225 -30.30 -20.03 -15.43
N THR A 226 -31.50 -19.47 -15.21
CA THR A 226 -32.68 -20.24 -14.78
C THR A 226 -33.39 -21.01 -15.90
N ILE A 227 -33.10 -20.69 -17.17
CA ILE A 227 -33.79 -21.26 -18.34
C ILE A 227 -33.02 -22.45 -18.94
N LYS A 228 -31.73 -22.60 -18.61
CA LYS A 228 -30.88 -23.72 -19.03
C LYS A 228 -30.99 -24.89 -18.04
#